data_AF-A0A920QEX0-F1
#
_entry.id   AF-A0A920QEX0-F1
#
_cell.length_a   1.000
_cell.length_b   1.000
_cell.length_c   1.000
_cell.angle_alpha   90.00
_cell.angle_beta   90.00
_cell.angle_gamma   90.00
#
_symmetry.space_group_name_H-M   'P 1'
#
loop_
_entity.id
_entity.type
_entity.pdbx_description
1 polymer ?
#
loop_
_entity_poly.entity_id
_entity_poly.type
_entity_poly.pdbx_seq_one_letter_code
_entity_poly.pdbx_strand_id
1 'polypeptide(L)' 'MISLTENAAKEILKVMQESDLKEEVCLRVGVKGGGCSGFTYTLDFDSKKTKFDLEFESQDIKILVDKKSHLYIKGYRN' A
#
# COMPACT_ATOMS: atom_id res chain seq x y z
N MET A 1 11.50 -2.20 -4.44
CA MET A 1 11.58 -1.06 -3.51
C MET A 1 10.31 -0.26 -3.72
N ILE A 2 9.53 -0.07 -2.66
CA ILE A 2 8.32 0.76 -2.63
C ILE A 2 8.58 1.82 -1.57
N SER A 3 8.36 3.08 -1.92
CA SER A 3 8.66 4.23 -1.07
C SER A 3 7.55 5.25 -1.19
N LEU A 4 7.10 5.77 -0.05
CA LEU A 4 6.16 6.87 0.01
C LEU A 4 6.90 8.21 -0.06
N THR A 5 6.30 9.19 -0.70
CA THR A 5 6.72 10.59 -0.53
C THR A 5 6.34 11.05 0.87
N GLU A 6 7.03 12.07 1.39
CA GLU A 6 6.72 12.64 2.71
C GLU A 6 5.26 13.10 2.82
N ASN A 7 4.73 13.72 1.76
CA ASN A 7 3.35 14.18 1.74
C ASN A 7 2.35 13.00 1.78
N ALA A 8 2.63 11.92 1.05
CA ALA A 8 1.80 10.72 1.08
C ALA A 8 1.81 10.06 2.46
N ALA A 9 3.00 9.96 3.10
CA ALA A 9 3.11 9.43 4.45
C ALA A 9 2.33 10.25 5.48
N LYS A 10 2.43 11.59 5.42
CA LYS A 10 1.66 12.49 6.30
C LYS A 10 0.15 12.30 6.15
N GLU A 11 -0.34 12.22 4.92
CA GLU A 11 -1.77 12.03 4.67
C GLU A 11 -2.25 10.65 5.15
N ILE A 12 -1.47 9.60 4.94
CA ILE A 12 -1.79 8.26 5.43
C ILE A 12 -1.88 8.24 6.95
N LEU A 13 -0.88 8.81 7.64
CA LEU A 13 -0.88 8.89 9.11
C LEU A 13 -2.08 9.68 9.63
N LYS A 14 -2.43 10.78 8.95
CA LYS A 14 -3.60 11.58 9.27
C LYS A 14 -4.89 10.77 9.12
N VAL A 15 -5.07 10.06 8.00
CA VAL A 15 -6.25 9.21 7.78
C VAL A 15 -6.35 8.09 8.81
N MET A 16 -5.21 7.50 9.20
CA MET A 16 -5.16 6.48 10.26
C MET A 16 -5.61 7.04 11.62
N GLN A 17 -5.16 8.25 11.96
CA GLN A 17 -5.58 8.95 13.18
C GLN A 17 -7.08 9.31 13.16
N GLU A 18 -7.58 9.85 12.05
CA GLU A 18 -9.00 10.20 11.89
C GLU A 18 -9.93 8.97 11.94
N SER A 19 -9.41 7.81 11.52
CA SER A 19 -10.15 6.55 11.49
C SER A 19 -10.01 5.71 12.78
N ASP A 20 -9.35 6.24 13.82
CA ASP A 20 -9.03 5.55 15.09
C ASP A 20 -8.36 4.19 14.86
N LEU A 21 -7.51 4.11 13.83
CA LEU A 21 -6.77 2.90 13.49
C LEU A 21 -5.55 2.76 14.40
N LYS A 22 -5.37 1.57 14.98
CA LYS A 22 -4.24 1.25 15.86
C LYS A 22 -2.90 1.34 15.11
N GLU A 23 -1.82 1.59 15.86
CA GLU A 23 -0.44 1.63 15.33
C GLU A 23 0.00 0.34 14.60
N GLU A 24 -0.66 -0.79 14.87
CA GLU A 24 -0.39 -2.08 14.24
C GLU A 24 -0.98 -2.21 12.81
N VAL A 25 -1.73 -1.20 12.35
CA VAL A 25 -2.35 -1.20 11.03
C VAL A 25 -1.31 -0.87 9.95
N CYS A 26 -1.29 -1.66 8.89
CA CYS A 26 -0.41 -1.51 7.75
C CYS A 26 -1.18 -0.97 6.55
N LEU A 27 -0.51 -0.20 5.70
CA LEU A 27 -1.05 0.20 4.40
C LEU A 27 -0.96 -0.97 3.41
N ARG A 28 -2.09 -1.45 2.90
CA ARG A 28 -2.13 -2.47 1.85
C ARG A 28 -2.26 -1.81 0.48
N VAL A 29 -1.29 -2.06 -0.41
CA VAL A 29 -1.30 -1.60 -1.80
C VAL A 29 -1.59 -2.77 -2.71
N GLY A 30 -2.71 -2.68 -3.41
CA GLY A 30 -3.16 -3.66 -4.38
C GLY A 30 -3.25 -3.09 -5.79
N VAL A 31 -3.34 -3.98 -6.75
CA VAL A 31 -3.71 -3.67 -8.14
C VAL A 31 -4.93 -4.51 -8.47
N LYS A 32 -6.04 -3.84 -8.77
CA LYS A 32 -7.23 -4.47 -9.34
C LYS A 32 -7.22 -4.31 -10.85
N GLY A 33 -7.58 -5.37 -11.56
CA GLY A 33 -7.87 -5.28 -12.99
C GLY A 33 -9.12 -4.42 -13.18
N GLY A 34 -8.95 -3.20 -13.68
CA GLY A 34 -10.05 -2.46 -14.28
C GLY A 34 -10.40 -3.04 -15.65
N GLY A 35 -11.55 -2.66 -16.21
CA GLY A 35 -12.02 -3.10 -17.53
C GLY A 35 -11.10 -2.70 -18.69
N CYS A 36 -11.66 -2.43 -19.87
CA CYS A 36 -10.94 -2.33 -21.17
C CYS A 36 -9.65 -1.46 -21.21
N SER A 37 -9.41 -0.59 -20.22
CA SER A 37 -8.36 0.44 -20.23
C SER A 37 -7.34 0.37 -19.07
N GLY A 38 -7.29 -0.71 -18.29
CA GLY A 38 -6.11 -0.99 -17.46
C GLY A 38 -6.26 -0.88 -15.94
N PHE A 39 -5.15 -1.19 -15.29
CA PHE A 39 -5.00 -1.50 -13.88
C PHE A 39 -5.35 -0.29 -12.97
N THR A 40 -6.12 -0.53 -11.91
CA THR A 40 -6.39 0.44 -10.86
C THR A 40 -5.62 0.07 -9.60
N TYR A 41 -4.89 1.04 -9.02
CA TYR A 41 -4.26 0.87 -7.72
C TYR A 41 -5.29 1.03 -6.61
N THR A 42 -5.23 0.17 -5.60
CA THR A 42 -6.09 0.24 -4.41
C THR A 42 -5.23 0.41 -3.18
N LEU A 43 -5.64 1.33 -2.30
CA LEU A 43 -5.06 1.52 -0.97
C LEU A 43 -6.09 1.06 0.05
N ASP A 44 -5.66 0.24 0.99
CA ASP A 44 -6.49 -0.27 2.08
C ASP A 44 -5.68 -0.28 3.37
N PHE A 45 -6.35 -0.44 4.51
CA PHE A 45 -5.72 -0.51 5.82
C PHE A 45 -5.97 -1.87 6.44
N ASP A 46 -4.91 -2.61 6.75
CA ASP A 46 -5.01 -3.98 7.23
C ASP A 46 -3.98 -4.25 8.33
N SER A 47 -4.39 -4.93 9.40
CA SER A 47 -3.51 -5.32 10.50
C SER A 47 -2.87 -6.70 10.29
N LYS A 48 -3.30 -7.45 9.27
CA LYS A 48 -2.85 -8.83 9.06
C LYS A 48 -2.06 -9.00 7.76
N LYS A 49 -0.76 -9.25 7.93
CA LYS A 49 0.08 -9.77 6.85
C LYS A 49 -0.28 -11.22 6.53
N THR A 50 -0.41 -11.52 5.24
CA THR A 50 -0.59 -12.89 4.74
C THR A 50 0.69 -13.42 4.09
N LYS A 51 0.77 -14.74 3.86
CA LYS A 51 1.89 -15.36 3.12
C LYS A 51 1.99 -14.90 1.66
N PHE A 52 0.96 -14.26 1.13
CA PHE A 52 0.90 -13.75 -0.23
C PHE A 52 1.31 -12.28 -0.34
N ASP A 53 1.64 -11.65 0.79
CA ASP A 53 2.08 -10.27 0.83
C ASP A 53 3.60 -10.17 0.83
N LEU A 54 4.09 -9.10 0.21
CA LEU A 54 5.41 -8.56 0.43
C LEU A 54 5.26 -7.40 1.41
N GLU A 55 6.19 -7.32 2.36
CA GLU A 55 6.22 -6.25 3.35
C GLU A 55 7.37 -5.32 3.02
N PHE A 56 7.07 -4.03 3.06
CA PHE A 56 8.02 -2.94 2.92
C PHE A 56 7.80 -1.96 4.07
N GLU A 57 8.81 -1.16 4.35
CA GLU A 57 8.75 -0.10 5.34
C GLU A 57 9.19 1.19 4.68
N SER A 58 8.44 2.27 4.91
CA SER A 58 8.76 3.59 4.39
C SER A 58 8.16 4.65 5.29
N GLN A 59 8.98 5.61 5.73
CA GLN A 59 8.54 6.72 6.58
C GLN A 59 7.81 6.22 7.85
N ASP A 60 8.36 5.18 8.49
CA ASP A 60 7.79 4.48 9.66
C ASP A 60 6.41 3.82 9.45
N ILE A 61 5.95 3.74 8.20
CA ILE A 61 4.70 3.07 7.82
C ILE A 61 5.02 1.70 7.24
N LYS A 62 4.37 0.67 7.78
CA LYS A 62 4.40 -0.68 7.22
C LYS A 62 3.48 -0.76 6.00
N ILE A 63 4.03 -1.23 4.89
CA ILE A 63 3.34 -1.35 3.61
C ILE A 63 3.29 -2.82 3.20
N LEU A 64 2.07 -3.34 3.04
CA LEU A 64 1.80 -4.67 2.53
C LEU A 64 1.42 -4.59 1.06
N VAL A 65 2.04 -5.41 0.21
CA VAL A 65 1.72 -5.46 -1.21
C VAL A 65 1.51 -6.89 -1.64
N ASP A 66 0.35 -7.19 -2.22
CA ASP A 66 0.07 -8.50 -2.78
C ASP A 66 1.15 -8.87 -3.80
N LYS A 67 1.75 -10.05 -3.69
CA LYS A 67 2.83 -10.52 -4.60
C LYS A 67 2.44 -10.43 -6.08
N LYS A 68 1.17 -10.67 -6.40
CA LYS A 68 0.64 -10.51 -7.77
C LYS A 68 0.65 -9.06 -8.20
N SER A 69 0.19 -8.15 -7.35
CA SER A 69 0.17 -6.71 -7.61
C SER A 69 1.57 -6.11 -7.70
N HIS A 70 2.53 -6.64 -6.93
CA HIS A 70 3.93 -6.21 -7.02
C HIS A 70 4.53 -6.35 -8.43
N LEU A 71 4.12 -7.36 -9.20
CA LEU A 71 4.57 -7.53 -10.60
C LEU A 71 4.16 -6.35 -11.49
N TYR A 72 2.98 -5.76 -11.23
CA TYR A 72 2.47 -4.62 -11.98
C TYR A 72 3.02 -3.28 -11.45
N ILE A 73 3.27 -3.18 -10.14
CA ILE A 73 3.85 -1.97 -9.51
C ILE A 73 5.32 -1.79 -9.87
N LYS A 74 6.09 -2.89 -9.99
CA LYS A 74 7.54 -2.85 -10.27
C LYS A 74 7.89 -2.29 -11.66
N GLY A 75 6.91 -2.07 -12.55
CA GLY A 75 7.09 -1.54 -13.90
C GLY A 75 7.06 -0.01 -14.05
N TYR A 76 6.65 0.74 -13.02
CA TYR A 76 6.58 2.21 -13.07
C TYR A 76 7.87 2.85 -12.51
N ARG A 77 8.93 2.84 -13.32
CA ARG A 77 10.07 3.75 -13.18
C ARG A 77 10.37 4.29 -14.58
N ASN A 78 9.91 5.51 -14.84
CA ASN A 78 10.47 6.38 -15.87
C ASN A 78 11.02 7.60 -15.16
#